data_AF-A0A1E7G708-F1
#
_entry.id   AF-A0A1E7G708-F1
#
_cell.length_a   1.000
_cell.length_b   1.000
_cell.length_c   1.000
_cell.angle_alpha   90.00
_cell.angle_beta   90.00
_cell.angle_gamma   90.00
#
_symmetry.space_group_name_H-M   'P 1'
#
loop_
_entity.id
_entity.type
_entity.pdbx_description
1 polymer ?
#
loop_
_entity_poly.entity_id
_entity_poly.type
_entity_poly.pdbx_seq_one_letter_code
_entity_poly.pdbx_strand_id
1 'polypeptide(L)' 'MIDPCYKDITCPYCGNSSRQPTAWIDDTRCPFCDKWMIHKEHNLLEDELKALEKEYEIRRKNIYKKYETKPVFKMERIK' A
#
# COMPACT_ATOMS: atom_id res chain seq x y z
N MET A 1 -8.52 36.18 8.29
CA MET A 1 -8.58 35.34 7.07
C MET A 1 -8.00 33.99 7.44
N ILE A 2 -8.71 32.89 7.17
CA ILE A 2 -8.19 31.54 7.42
C ILE A 2 -7.33 31.18 6.21
N ASP A 3 -6.06 30.83 6.45
CA ASP A 3 -5.18 30.38 5.38
C ASP A 3 -5.78 29.16 4.68
N PRO A 4 -5.75 29.09 3.33
CA PRO A 4 -6.29 27.95 2.62
C PRO A 4 -5.53 26.68 3.04
N CYS A 5 -6.27 25.61 3.29
CA CYS A 5 -5.68 24.28 3.47
C CYS A 5 -5.02 23.85 2.15
N TYR A 6 -3.82 23.26 2.20
CA TYR A 6 -3.10 22.77 1.04
C TYR A 6 -2.95 21.25 1.12
N LYS A 7 -3.03 20.56 -0.03
CA LYS A 7 -2.64 19.15 -0.14
C LYS A 7 -1.65 18.95 -1.27
N ASP A 8 -0.89 17.86 -1.14
CA ASP A 8 0.03 17.42 -2.18
C ASP A 8 -0.71 16.57 -3.20
N ILE A 9 -0.47 16.87 -4.47
CA ILE A 9 -1.06 16.16 -5.61
C ILE A 9 0.08 15.66 -6.49
N THR A 10 -0.10 14.49 -7.09
CA THR A 10 0.91 13.86 -7.94
C THR A 10 0.27 13.43 -9.25
N CYS A 11 0.99 13.61 -10.35
CA CYS A 11 0.58 13.09 -11.65
C CYS A 11 0.88 11.58 -11.70
N PRO A 12 -0.12 10.71 -11.97
CA PRO A 12 0.10 9.27 -11.99
C PRO A 12 0.92 8.78 -13.20
N TYR A 13 1.19 9.65 -14.19
CA TYR A 13 1.87 9.27 -15.43
C TYR A 13 3.34 9.70 -15.49
N CYS A 14 3.65 10.90 -15.00
CA CYS A 14 5.03 11.42 -15.00
C CYS A 14 5.63 11.54 -13.60
N GLY A 15 4.85 11.27 -12.54
CA GLY A 15 5.31 11.37 -11.16
C GLY A 15 5.52 12.80 -10.66
N ASN A 16 5.25 13.82 -11.47
CA ASN A 16 5.40 15.21 -11.05
C ASN A 16 4.42 15.54 -9.91
N SER A 17 4.93 16.16 -8.84
CA SER A 17 4.14 16.55 -7.68
C SER A 17 4.07 18.06 -7.54
N SER A 18 2.92 18.56 -7.12
CA SER A 18 2.74 19.98 -6.78
C SER A 18 1.89 20.10 -5.52
N ARG A 19 2.03 21.24 -4.83
CA ARG A 19 1.24 21.56 -3.64
C ARG A 19 0.19 22.61 -4.02
N GLN A 20 -1.08 22.26 -3.91
CA GLN A 20 -2.20 23.13 -4.33
C GLN A 20 -3.17 23.36 -3.18
N PRO A 21 -3.89 24.51 -3.15
CA PRO A 21 -4.96 24.72 -2.21
C PRO A 21 -6.08 23.70 -2.44
N THR A 22 -6.66 23.16 -1.36
CA THR A 22 -7.67 22.09 -1.40
C THR A 22 -8.87 22.41 -2.31
N ALA A 23 -9.23 23.68 -2.42
CA ALA A 23 -10.34 24.13 -3.26
C ALA A 23 -10.15 23.91 -4.78
N TRP A 24 -8.91 23.74 -5.26
CA TRP A 24 -8.58 23.68 -6.69
C TRP A 24 -7.94 22.36 -7.12
N ILE A 25 -7.91 21.36 -6.24
CA ILE A 25 -7.19 20.12 -6.51
C ILE A 25 -7.83 19.35 -7.67
N ASP A 26 -9.15 19.23 -7.67
CA ASP A 26 -9.88 18.45 -8.68
C ASP A 26 -9.75 19.05 -10.10
N ASP A 27 -9.41 20.35 -10.19
CA ASP A 27 -9.20 21.07 -11.45
C ASP A 27 -7.74 21.09 -11.91
N THR A 28 -6.80 20.52 -11.14
CA THR A 28 -5.37 20.66 -11.45
C THR A 28 -4.88 19.61 -12.46
N ARG A 29 -4.33 20.11 -13.58
CA ARG A 29 -3.63 19.29 -14.58
C ARG A 29 -2.13 19.35 -14.41
N CYS A 30 -1.46 18.26 -14.76
CA CYS A 30 -0.02 18.19 -14.77
C CYS A 30 0.58 19.12 -15.86
N PRO A 31 1.52 20.01 -15.52
CA PRO A 31 2.12 20.93 -16.50
C PRO A 31 2.96 20.24 -17.58
N PHE A 32 3.40 19.00 -17.34
CA PHE A 32 4.28 18.26 -18.26
C PHE A 32 3.53 17.37 -19.25
N CYS A 33 2.39 16.82 -18.84
CA CYS A 33 1.66 15.84 -19.66
C CYS A 33 0.18 16.15 -19.82
N ASP A 34 -0.29 17.28 -19.27
CA ASP A 34 -1.68 17.77 -19.31
C ASP A 34 -2.74 16.76 -18.84
N LYS A 35 -2.33 15.78 -18.03
CA LYS A 35 -3.21 14.78 -17.43
C LYS A 35 -3.63 15.20 -16.04
N TRP A 36 -4.82 14.76 -15.63
CA TRP A 36 -5.35 15.00 -14.27
C TRP A 36 -4.38 14.52 -13.20
N MET A 37 -4.12 15.39 -12.23
CA MET A 37 -3.33 15.06 -11.05
C MET A 37 -4.25 14.41 -10.02
N ILE A 38 -3.71 13.44 -9.28
CA ILE A 38 -4.44 12.75 -8.21
C ILE A 38 -3.90 13.21 -6.86
N HIS A 39 -4.74 13.16 -5.84
CA HIS A 39 -4.31 13.38 -4.47
C HIS A 39 -3.22 12.38 -4.11
N LYS A 40 -2.11 12.87 -3.54
CA LYS A 40 -1.10 12.03 -2.90
C LYS A 40 -1.51 11.74 -1.47
N GLU A 41 -2.79 11.48 -1.23
CA GLU A 41 -3.20 11.03 0.08
C GLU A 41 -2.66 9.62 0.27
N HIS A 42 -2.01 9.41 1.41
CA HIS A 42 -1.68 8.08 1.92
C HIS A 42 -2.93 7.21 1.73
N ASN A 43 -2.87 6.20 0.85
CA ASN A 43 -3.97 5.26 0.70
C ASN A 43 -4.01 4.45 2.00
N LEU A 44 -4.76 4.93 2.99
CA LEU A 44 -4.96 4.25 4.27
C LEU A 44 -5.36 2.79 4.03
N LEU A 45 -6.17 2.56 3.00
CA LEU A 45 -6.56 1.23 2.55
C LEU A 45 -5.39 0.37 2.08
N GLU A 46 -4.46 0.93 1.30
CA GLU A 46 -3.26 0.20 0.83
C GLU A 46 -2.31 -0.12 1.98
N ASP A 47 -2.16 0.81 2.93
CA ASP A 47 -1.33 0.57 4.12
C ASP A 47 -1.94 -0.49 5.04
N GLU A 48 -3.26 -0.43 5.26
CA GLU A 48 -4.01 -1.45 6.01
C GLU A 48 -3.92 -2.83 5.32
N LEU A 49 -4.05 -2.87 3.99
CA LEU A 49 -3.86 -4.09 3.21
C LEU A 49 -2.45 -4.65 3.37
N LYS A 50 -1.43 -3.80 3.25
CA LYS A 50 -0.03 -4.20 3.39
C LYS A 50 0.31 -4.69 4.81
N ALA A 51 -0.31 -4.09 5.83
CA ALA A 51 -0.18 -4.56 7.20
C ALA A 51 -0.80 -5.96 7.38
N LEU A 52 -2.02 -6.17 6.85
CA LEU A 52 -2.70 -7.47 6.89
C LEU A 52 -1.93 -8.57 6.15
N GLU A 53 -1.38 -8.28 4.97
CA GLU A 53 -0.54 -9.22 4.22
C GLU A 53 0.68 -9.68 5.03
N LYS A 54 1.35 -8.74 5.70
CA LYS A 54 2.50 -9.03 6.55
C LYS A 54 2.14 -9.90 7.74
N GLU A 55 1.00 -9.64 8.40
CA GLU A 55 0.50 -10.48 9.49
C GLU A 55 0.18 -11.90 9.02
N TYR A 56 -0.48 -12.03 7.86
CA TYR A 56 -0.81 -13.32 7.27
C TYR A 56 0.46 -14.14 6.95
N GLU A 57 1.48 -13.50 6.37
CA GLU A 57 2.74 -14.15 6.05
C GLU A 57 3.46 -14.67 7.30
N ILE A 58 3.51 -13.87 8.37
CA ILE A 58 4.10 -14.27 9.66
C ILE A 58 3.31 -15.46 10.25
N ARG A 59 1.98 -15.40 10.24
CA ARG A 59 1.13 -16.46 10.78
C ARG A 59 1.32 -17.77 10.00
N ARG A 60 1.39 -17.70 8.67
CA ARG A 60 1.65 -18.85 7.80
C ARG A 60 3.01 -19.48 8.09
N LYS A 61 4.08 -18.69 8.19
CA LYS A 61 5.43 -19.17 8.56
C LYS A 61 5.44 -19.88 9.93
N ASN A 62 4.74 -19.32 10.91
CA ASN A 62 4.64 -19.91 12.24
C ASN A 62 3.88 -21.24 12.26
N ILE A 63 2.85 -21.37 11.43
CA ILE A 63 2.12 -22.64 11.28
C ILE A 63 3.05 -23.70 10.69
N TYR A 64 3.74 -23.43 9.58
CA TYR A 64 4.65 -24.41 8.98
C TYR A 64 5.76 -24.84 9.93
N LYS A 65 6.37 -23.89 10.65
CA LYS A 65 7.41 -24.20 11.64
C LYS A 65 6.92 -25.13 12.76
N LYS A 66 5.65 -25.01 13.18
CA LYS A 66 5.03 -25.92 14.17
C LYS A 66 4.87 -27.35 13.65
N TYR A 67 4.75 -27.53 12.33
CA TYR A 67 4.59 -28.84 11.71
C TYR A 67 5.90 -29.44 11.19
N GLU A 68 6.91 -28.62 10.87
CA GLU A 68 8.28 -29.10 10.57
C GLU A 68 8.97 -29.75 11.78
N THR A 69 8.70 -29.22 12.98
CA THR A 69 9.35 -29.67 14.23
C THR A 69 8.65 -30.83 14.91
N LYS A 70 7.47 -31.22 14.44
CA LYS A 70 6.88 -32.51 14.82
C LYS A 70 7.52 -33.56 13.93
N PRO A 71 8.11 -34.64 14.48
CA PRO A 71 8.49 -35.78 13.66
C PRO A 71 7.20 -36.33 13.07
N VAL A 72 6.89 -35.95 11.82
CA VAL A 72 5.86 -36.60 11.03
C VAL A 72 6.33 -38.04 10.96
N PHE A 73 5.58 -38.89 11.67
CA PHE A 73 5.69 -40.34 11.74
C PHE A 73 6.64 -40.90 10.70
N LYS A 74 7.76 -41.48 11.17
CA LYS A 74 8.49 -42.47 10.39
C LYS A 74 7.45 -43.50 9.94
N MET A 75 6.94 -43.39 8.72
CA MET A 75 6.18 -44.45 8.09
C MET A 75 7.19 -45.56 7.89
N GLU A 76 7.27 -46.45 8.87
CA GLU A 76 7.95 -47.73 8.70
C GLU A 76 7.31 -48.38 7.49
N ARG A 77 8.11 -48.59 6.43
CA ARG A 77 7.70 -49.42 5.30
C ARG A 77 7.37 -50.78 5.87
N ILE A 78 6.09 -51.14 5.88
CA ILE A 78 5.68 -52.52 6.10
C ILE A 78 6.30 -53.34 4.94
N LYS A 79 7.07 -54.36 5.32
CA LYS A 79 7.82 -55.25 4.42
C LYS A 79 6.92 -55.99 3.43
#